data_AF-A0A523TE35-F1
#
_entry.id   AF-A0A523TE35-F1
#
_cell.length_a   1.000
_cell.length_b   1.000
_cell.length_c   1.000
_cell.angle_alpha   90.00
_cell.angle_beta   90.00
_cell.angle_gamma   90.00
#
_symmetry.space_group_name_H-M   'P 1'
#
loop_
_entity.id
_entity.type
_entity.pdbx_description
1 polymer ?
#
loop_
_entity_poly.entity_id
_entity_poly.type
_entity_poly.pdbx_seq_one_letter_code
_entity_poly.pdbx_strand_id
1 'polypeptide(L)'
;MKTSQEEISCTWQDESNCIECSLNEKLNCRYNKKQWQYLVSTLIPWILLEAGGLIFIGFTPGKWWLLITYSGVTIAFFFLGIKSYVLCSHCPFYAEEGKILHCPANTGLPKFWKYRPGPMNAFEKIILTIFFLFLFSWGIGWEIYGIYFAAKNSGLLGLAFTLGLSVITLLTIASVIRFIVVLQKSFCPYCPNFSCPLNRVSKKIIAEYLEKNPKMKEAWEKKGFVIIKPTKTPQKREGNSDE
;
A
#
# COMPACT_ATOMS: atom_id res chain seq x y z
N MET A 1 14.88 29.08 -2.72
CA MET A 1 13.77 29.48 -3.61
C MET A 1 12.49 29.29 -2.83
N LYS A 2 11.66 30.33 -2.67
CA LYS A 2 10.32 30.20 -2.06
C LYS A 2 9.41 29.55 -3.10
N THR A 3 9.22 28.24 -3.00
CA THR A 3 8.18 27.49 -3.68
C THR A 3 6.85 28.17 -3.35
N SER A 4 6.14 28.71 -4.34
CA SER A 4 4.85 29.35 -4.08
C SER A 4 3.88 28.32 -3.49
N GLN A 5 2.97 28.75 -2.61
CA GLN A 5 2.02 27.85 -1.94
C GLN A 5 1.17 26.99 -2.91
N GLU A 6 1.04 27.40 -4.17
CA GLU A 6 0.39 26.62 -5.24
C GLU A 6 1.17 25.38 -5.70
N GLU A 7 2.47 25.28 -5.39
CA GLU A 7 3.28 24.13 -5.79
C GLU A 7 3.27 22.97 -4.78
N ILE A 8 2.94 23.24 -3.52
CA ILE A 8 3.00 22.28 -2.42
C ILE A 8 1.63 21.61 -2.27
N SER A 9 1.59 20.28 -2.38
CA SER A 9 0.37 19.50 -2.18
C SER A 9 -0.26 19.78 -0.82
N CYS A 10 -1.59 19.75 -0.74
CA CYS A 10 -2.35 19.84 0.52
C CYS A 10 -1.79 18.90 1.61
N THR A 11 -1.28 17.72 1.23
CA THR A 11 -0.60 16.73 2.10
C THR A 11 0.64 17.28 2.83
N TRP A 12 1.22 18.39 2.37
CA TRP A 12 2.41 19.04 2.96
C TRP A 12 2.18 20.50 3.39
N GLN A 13 0.98 21.04 3.20
CA GLN A 13 0.62 22.35 3.74
C GLN A 13 0.53 22.32 5.28
N ASP A 14 0.63 23.48 5.93
CA ASP A 14 0.51 23.61 7.39
C ASP A 14 -0.85 23.09 7.91
N GLU A 15 -0.86 22.52 9.11
CA GLU A 15 -2.07 21.93 9.72
C GLU A 15 -3.15 22.97 10.05
N SER A 16 -2.76 24.23 10.29
CA SER A 16 -3.70 25.35 10.46
C SER A 16 -4.62 25.54 9.25
N ASN A 17 -4.14 25.20 8.03
CA ASN A 17 -4.94 25.25 6.81
C ASN A 17 -5.93 24.07 6.68
N CYS A 18 -5.89 23.11 7.61
CA CYS A 18 -6.73 21.90 7.60
C CYS A 18 -7.86 21.91 8.63
N ILE A 19 -7.94 22.90 9.52
CA ILE A 19 -8.91 22.93 10.63
C ILE A 19 -10.37 22.88 10.11
N GLU A 20 -10.67 23.60 9.04
CA GLU A 20 -12.00 23.61 8.39
C GLU A 20 -12.06 22.75 7.11
N CYS A 21 -11.12 21.82 6.95
CA CYS A 21 -11.06 21.01 5.73
C CYS A 21 -12.09 19.89 5.73
N SER A 22 -12.99 19.88 4.75
CA SER A 22 -14.00 18.81 4.55
C SER A 22 -13.43 17.40 4.40
N LEU A 23 -12.12 17.29 4.14
CA LEU A 23 -11.38 16.05 3.95
C LEU A 23 -10.70 15.56 5.24
N ASN A 24 -10.72 16.35 6.32
CA ASN A 24 -10.19 15.93 7.60
C ASN A 24 -10.89 14.63 8.04
N GLU A 25 -10.12 13.69 8.58
CA GLU A 25 -10.54 12.33 8.98
C GLU A 25 -11.07 11.41 7.86
N LYS A 26 -11.40 11.95 6.68
CA LYS A 26 -11.78 11.18 5.49
C LYS A 26 -10.58 10.66 4.71
N LEU A 27 -9.42 11.28 4.90
CA LEU A 27 -8.15 10.88 4.30
C LEU A 27 -7.01 10.98 5.31
N ASN A 28 -6.08 10.02 5.25
CA ASN A 28 -4.80 10.05 5.94
C ASN A 28 -3.83 10.97 5.19
N CYS A 29 -4.13 12.27 5.18
CA CYS A 29 -3.34 13.30 4.50
C CYS A 29 -2.05 13.65 5.24
N ARG A 30 -1.86 13.21 6.48
CA ARG A 30 -0.69 13.51 7.31
C ARG A 30 0.03 12.24 7.70
N TYR A 31 1.35 12.35 7.89
CA TYR A 31 2.12 11.27 8.47
C TYR A 31 1.74 11.12 9.95
N ASN A 32 1.34 9.92 10.34
CA ASN A 32 1.06 9.58 11.72
C ASN A 32 1.89 8.35 12.12
N LYS A 33 2.81 8.55 13.08
CA LYS A 33 3.70 7.49 13.57
C LYS A 33 2.94 6.30 14.15
N LYS A 34 1.81 6.51 14.83
CA LYS A 34 0.98 5.43 15.40
C LYS A 34 0.36 4.58 14.30
N GLN A 35 -0.13 5.20 13.22
CA GLN A 35 -0.65 4.47 12.05
C GLN A 35 0.45 3.65 11.37
N TRP A 36 1.64 4.24 11.19
CA TRP A 36 2.79 3.52 10.66
C TRP A 36 3.18 2.33 11.54
N GLN A 37 3.27 2.51 12.87
CA GLN A 37 3.54 1.43 13.82
C GLN A 37 2.50 0.32 13.75
N TYR A 38 1.22 0.67 13.63
CA TYR A 38 0.12 -0.29 13.50
C TYR A 38 0.22 -1.11 12.20
N LEU A 39 0.57 -0.48 11.08
CA LEU A 39 0.80 -1.21 9.83
C LEU A 39 2.00 -2.16 9.95
N VAL A 40 3.12 -1.66 10.46
CA VAL A 40 4.36 -2.43 10.61
C VAL A 40 4.17 -3.60 11.57
N SER A 41 3.49 -3.42 12.70
CA SER A 41 3.22 -4.51 13.64
C SER A 41 2.30 -5.59 13.07
N THR A 42 1.45 -5.24 12.11
CA THR A 42 0.63 -6.23 11.37
C THR A 42 1.43 -6.94 10.27
N LEU A 43 2.43 -6.26 9.68
CA LEU A 43 3.29 -6.81 8.62
C LEU A 43 4.35 -7.78 9.16
N ILE A 44 4.98 -7.47 10.31
CA ILE A 44 6.11 -8.24 10.86
C ILE A 44 5.79 -9.74 11.03
N PRO A 45 4.66 -10.15 11.65
CA PRO A 45 4.37 -11.58 11.82
C PRO A 45 4.34 -12.35 10.51
N TRP A 46 3.75 -11.77 9.47
CA TRP A 46 3.73 -12.39 8.15
C TRP A 46 5.14 -12.54 7.58
N ILE A 47 5.97 -11.48 7.58
CA ILE A 47 7.35 -11.54 7.07
C ILE A 47 8.16 -12.63 7.80
N LEU A 48 8.05 -12.69 9.13
CA LEU A 48 8.80 -13.66 9.93
C LEU A 48 8.36 -15.10 9.67
N LEU A 49 7.05 -15.34 9.55
CA LEU A 49 6.50 -16.67 9.29
C LEU A 49 6.83 -17.15 7.88
N GLU A 50 6.70 -16.29 6.87
CA GLU A 50 7.04 -16.63 5.49
C GLU A 50 8.55 -16.87 5.32
N ALA A 51 9.40 -16.02 5.92
CA ALA A 51 10.84 -16.27 5.94
C ALA A 51 11.17 -17.57 6.68
N GLY A 52 10.51 -17.83 7.82
CA GLY A 52 10.67 -19.06 8.60
C GLY A 52 10.30 -20.31 7.81
N GLY A 53 9.18 -20.30 7.10
CA GLY A 53 8.74 -21.40 6.22
C GLY A 53 9.72 -21.65 5.09
N LEU A 54 10.16 -20.60 4.40
CA LEU A 54 11.17 -20.72 3.32
C LEU A 54 12.53 -21.20 3.83
N ILE A 55 12.98 -20.75 5.00
CA ILE A 55 14.19 -21.26 5.66
C ILE A 55 14.03 -22.74 6.00
N PHE A 56 12.88 -23.14 6.53
CA PHE A 56 12.61 -24.52 6.89
C PHE A 56 12.67 -25.45 5.68
N ILE A 57 12.11 -25.03 4.54
CA ILE A 57 12.25 -25.72 3.26
C ILE A 57 13.68 -25.69 2.75
N GLY A 58 14.41 -24.58 2.96
CA GLY A 58 15.80 -24.38 2.55
C GLY A 58 16.77 -25.44 3.10
N PHE A 59 16.49 -26.01 4.28
CA PHE A 59 17.28 -27.13 4.82
C PHE A 59 17.15 -28.42 3.98
N THR A 60 16.19 -28.49 3.06
CA THR A 60 16.17 -29.54 2.04
C THR A 60 17.24 -29.23 0.97
N PRO A 61 18.10 -30.20 0.61
CA PRO A 61 19.16 -29.99 -0.36
C PRO A 61 18.67 -29.32 -1.66
N GLY A 62 19.34 -28.22 -2.03
CA GLY A 62 19.09 -27.50 -3.28
C GLY A 62 17.84 -26.60 -3.29
N LYS A 63 17.23 -26.26 -2.15
CA LYS A 63 16.02 -25.42 -2.10
C LYS A 63 16.23 -23.98 -1.58
N TRP A 64 17.45 -23.61 -1.19
CA TRP A 64 17.79 -22.23 -0.75
C TRP A 64 17.47 -21.14 -1.79
N TRP A 65 17.43 -21.48 -3.09
CA TRP A 65 17.08 -20.54 -4.15
C TRP A 65 15.68 -19.93 -3.97
N LEU A 66 14.77 -20.61 -3.27
CA LEU A 66 13.42 -20.12 -2.97
C LEU A 66 13.46 -18.84 -2.13
N LEU A 67 14.24 -18.89 -1.04
CA LEU A 67 14.47 -17.75 -0.16
C LEU A 67 15.25 -16.65 -0.90
N ILE A 68 16.32 -17.02 -1.61
CA ILE A 68 17.14 -16.06 -2.37
C ILE A 68 16.29 -15.31 -3.40
N THR A 69 15.42 -16.02 -4.13
CA THR A 69 14.53 -15.42 -5.13
C THR A 69 13.52 -14.49 -4.46
N TYR A 70 12.86 -14.95 -3.39
CA TYR A 70 11.91 -14.14 -2.63
C TYR A 70 12.54 -12.85 -2.09
N SER A 71 13.67 -12.97 -1.40
CA SER A 71 14.39 -11.84 -0.84
C SER A 71 14.94 -10.92 -1.94
N GLY A 72 15.53 -11.47 -2.99
CA GLY A 72 16.08 -10.70 -4.11
C GLY A 72 15.03 -9.86 -4.83
N VAL A 73 13.89 -10.47 -5.19
CA VAL A 73 12.77 -9.77 -5.83
C VAL A 73 12.18 -8.71 -4.89
N THR A 74 11.99 -9.02 -3.61
CA THR A 74 11.46 -8.08 -2.63
C THR A 74 12.40 -6.89 -2.41
N ILE A 75 13.71 -7.14 -2.27
CA ILE A 75 14.72 -6.09 -2.12
C ILE A 75 14.76 -5.22 -3.37
N ALA A 76 14.80 -5.83 -4.56
CA ALA A 76 14.79 -5.09 -5.81
C ALA A 76 13.55 -4.20 -5.93
N PHE A 77 12.38 -4.72 -5.57
CA PHE A 77 11.14 -3.98 -5.69
C PHE A 77 11.07 -2.80 -4.71
N PHE A 78 11.39 -3.01 -3.42
CA PHE A 78 11.25 -1.99 -2.39
C PHE A 78 12.43 -1.00 -2.32
N PHE A 79 13.67 -1.46 -2.49
CA PHE A 79 14.87 -0.68 -2.20
C PHE A 79 15.66 -0.24 -3.43
N LEU A 80 15.52 -0.91 -4.59
CA LEU A 80 16.15 -0.47 -5.85
C LEU A 80 15.24 0.45 -6.69
N GLY A 81 14.16 0.93 -6.10
CA GLY A 81 13.35 2.01 -6.67
C GLY A 81 12.23 1.60 -7.61
N ILE A 82 12.02 0.32 -7.92
CA ILE A 82 10.91 -0.12 -8.79
C ILE A 82 9.57 0.28 -8.19
N LYS A 83 9.30 -0.03 -6.92
CA LYS A 83 8.09 0.40 -6.21
C LYS A 83 7.98 1.91 -6.15
N SER A 84 9.10 2.59 -5.88
CA SER A 84 9.11 4.05 -5.80
C SER A 84 8.73 4.68 -7.13
N TYR A 85 9.15 4.09 -8.25
CA TYR A 85 8.72 4.48 -9.58
C TYR A 85 7.24 4.17 -9.78
N VAL A 86 6.87 2.88 -9.75
CA VAL A 86 5.56 2.37 -10.16
C VAL A 86 4.42 2.91 -9.29
N LEU A 87 4.63 3.08 -7.99
CA LEU A 87 3.57 3.40 -7.03
C LEU A 87 3.82 4.68 -6.26
N CYS A 88 4.99 4.84 -5.61
CA CYS A 88 5.18 5.95 -4.68
C CYS A 88 5.26 7.29 -5.40
N SER A 89 5.85 7.37 -6.60
CA SER A 89 5.96 8.61 -7.36
C SER A 89 4.61 9.22 -7.77
N HIS A 90 3.52 8.44 -7.73
CA HIS A 90 2.16 8.93 -7.96
C HIS A 90 1.45 9.43 -6.70
N CYS A 91 2.05 9.24 -5.52
CA CYS A 91 1.46 9.58 -4.23
C CYS A 91 1.78 11.02 -3.82
N PRO A 92 0.82 11.81 -3.30
CA PRO A 92 1.08 13.16 -2.79
C PRO A 92 2.17 13.25 -1.71
N PHE A 93 2.34 12.22 -0.89
CA PHE A 93 3.46 12.15 0.08
C PHE A 93 4.84 12.18 -0.61
N TYR A 94 4.94 11.78 -1.88
CA TYR A 94 6.21 11.80 -2.61
C TYR A 94 6.61 13.20 -3.07
N ALA A 95 5.67 14.16 -3.06
CA ALA A 95 5.92 15.56 -3.40
C ALA A 95 6.71 16.33 -2.34
N GLU A 96 6.96 15.73 -1.16
CA GLU A 96 7.82 16.32 -0.12
C GLU A 96 9.20 16.68 -0.69
N GLU A 97 9.89 17.63 -0.07
CA GLU A 97 11.31 17.83 -0.34
C GLU A 97 12.15 16.72 0.31
N GLY A 98 13.39 16.52 -0.18
CA GLY A 98 14.32 15.54 0.39
C GLY A 98 14.34 14.16 -0.29
N LYS A 99 15.28 13.32 0.18
CA LYS A 99 15.66 12.03 -0.42
C LYS A 99 14.99 10.81 0.22
N ILE A 100 14.32 10.99 1.36
CA ILE A 100 13.65 9.92 2.12
C ILE A 100 12.16 10.22 2.14
N LEU A 101 11.35 9.18 1.94
CA LEU A 101 9.90 9.29 1.97
C LEU A 101 9.40 9.26 3.42
N HIS A 102 8.48 10.16 3.76
CA HIS A 102 7.67 10.07 4.98
C HIS A 102 6.21 9.83 4.61
N CYS A 103 5.71 8.61 4.82
CA CYS A 103 4.30 8.30 4.61
C CYS A 103 3.83 7.14 5.50
N PRO A 104 2.53 7.05 5.83
CA PRO A 104 2.03 6.04 6.76
C PRO A 104 2.38 4.58 6.40
N ALA A 105 2.69 4.29 5.12
CA ALA A 105 2.97 2.94 4.65
C ALA A 105 4.44 2.63 4.36
N ASN A 106 5.28 3.63 4.03
CA ASN A 106 6.62 3.42 3.48
C ASN A 106 7.63 4.46 3.96
N THR A 107 7.45 4.98 5.18
CA THR A 107 8.45 5.85 5.80
C THR A 107 9.82 5.18 5.80
N GLY A 108 10.85 5.93 5.38
CA GLY A 108 12.24 5.47 5.32
C GLY A 108 12.70 4.97 3.95
N LEU A 109 11.80 4.79 2.97
CA LEU A 109 12.22 4.39 1.62
C LEU A 109 12.90 5.54 0.87
N PRO A 110 13.97 5.26 0.12
CA PRO A 110 14.65 6.26 -0.70
C PRO A 110 13.79 6.72 -1.89
N LYS A 111 13.90 8.01 -2.20
CA LYS A 111 13.24 8.68 -3.33
C LYS A 111 14.23 8.86 -4.48
N PHE A 112 14.18 7.93 -5.44
CA PHE A 112 15.04 7.98 -6.63
C PHE A 112 14.44 8.74 -7.81
N TRP A 113 13.12 8.98 -7.81
CA TRP A 113 12.38 9.45 -8.96
C TRP A 113 11.79 10.83 -8.73
N LYS A 114 11.29 11.45 -9.80
CA LYS A 114 10.52 12.68 -9.71
C LYS A 114 9.07 12.35 -9.37
N TYR A 115 8.38 13.29 -8.73
CA TYR A 115 6.95 13.20 -8.48
C TYR A 115 6.17 13.24 -9.80
N ARG A 116 5.19 12.34 -9.95
CA ARG A 116 4.36 12.11 -11.14
C ARG A 116 2.90 12.00 -10.70
N PRO A 117 2.20 13.11 -10.43
CA PRO A 117 0.90 13.10 -9.75
C PRO A 117 -0.27 12.43 -10.50
N GLY A 118 -0.05 11.89 -11.71
CA GLY A 118 -1.10 11.31 -12.54
C GLY A 118 -1.58 9.94 -12.06
N PRO A 119 -2.62 9.38 -12.72
CA PRO A 119 -2.98 7.99 -12.53
C PRO A 119 -1.89 7.06 -13.09
N MET A 120 -1.68 5.93 -12.41
CA MET A 120 -0.82 4.85 -12.91
C MET A 120 -1.30 4.38 -14.28
N ASN A 121 -0.37 4.16 -15.20
CA ASN A 121 -0.67 3.57 -16.49
C ASN A 121 -0.94 2.04 -16.37
N ALA A 122 -1.43 1.41 -17.43
CA ALA A 122 -1.78 -0.02 -17.41
C ALA A 122 -0.59 -0.92 -17.07
N PHE A 123 0.59 -0.62 -17.61
CA PHE A 123 1.81 -1.38 -17.37
C PHE A 123 2.27 -1.30 -15.91
N GLU A 124 2.26 -0.10 -15.33
CA GLU A 124 2.56 0.12 -13.91
C GLU A 124 1.60 -0.66 -13.00
N LYS A 125 0.30 -0.66 -13.34
CA LYS A 125 -0.70 -1.44 -12.59
C LYS A 125 -0.43 -2.94 -12.69
N ILE A 126 -0.10 -3.45 -13.88
CA ILE A 126 0.21 -4.87 -14.09
C ILE A 126 1.44 -5.26 -13.27
N ILE A 127 2.54 -4.50 -13.34
CA ILE A 127 3.75 -4.78 -12.55
C ILE A 127 3.43 -4.83 -11.05
N LEU A 128 2.70 -3.84 -10.55
CA LEU A 128 2.37 -3.77 -9.13
C LEU A 128 1.48 -4.95 -8.70
N THR A 129 0.49 -5.31 -9.53
CA THR A 129 -0.40 -6.45 -9.27
C THR A 129 0.38 -7.77 -9.28
N ILE A 130 1.24 -8.00 -10.27
CA ILE A 130 2.10 -9.20 -10.33
C ILE A 130 3.01 -9.26 -9.11
N PHE A 131 3.60 -8.13 -8.71
CA PHE A 131 4.43 -8.09 -7.52
C PHE A 131 3.65 -8.42 -6.24
N PHE A 132 2.44 -7.88 -6.06
CA PHE A 132 1.62 -8.24 -4.91
C PHE A 132 1.20 -9.70 -4.93
N LEU A 133 0.84 -10.25 -6.10
CA LEU A 133 0.57 -11.69 -6.22
C LEU A 133 1.80 -12.51 -5.83
N PHE A 134 2.98 -12.16 -6.34
CA PHE A 134 4.24 -12.81 -5.96
C PHE A 134 4.46 -12.72 -4.44
N LEU A 135 4.39 -11.52 -3.87
CA LEU A 135 4.64 -11.28 -2.46
C LEU A 135 3.71 -12.10 -1.56
N PHE A 136 2.42 -12.18 -1.89
CA PHE A 136 1.43 -12.89 -1.07
C PHE A 136 1.34 -14.39 -1.33
N SER A 137 1.78 -14.89 -2.49
CA SER A 137 1.56 -16.30 -2.86
C SER A 137 2.82 -17.14 -2.97
N TRP A 138 4.01 -16.53 -3.15
CA TRP A 138 5.25 -17.28 -3.37
C TRP A 138 5.59 -18.17 -2.19
N GLY A 139 5.72 -17.61 -0.98
CA GLY A 139 6.05 -18.38 0.21
C GLY A 139 5.02 -19.46 0.50
N ILE A 140 3.74 -19.08 0.56
CA ILE A 140 2.63 -20.02 0.81
C ILE A 140 2.61 -21.17 -0.21
N GLY A 141 2.80 -20.88 -1.50
CA GLY A 141 2.83 -21.90 -2.54
C GLY A 141 3.96 -22.91 -2.34
N TRP A 142 5.15 -22.43 -2.00
CA TRP A 142 6.30 -23.29 -1.74
C TRP A 142 6.20 -24.03 -0.40
N GLU A 143 5.60 -23.44 0.63
CA GLU A 143 5.29 -24.09 1.89
C GLU A 143 4.31 -25.25 1.69
N ILE A 144 3.21 -25.05 0.94
CA ILE A 144 2.28 -26.11 0.58
C ILE A 144 2.97 -27.23 -0.21
N TYR A 145 3.82 -26.87 -1.18
CA TYR A 145 4.61 -27.85 -1.93
C TYR A 145 5.58 -28.63 -1.03
N GLY A 146 6.22 -27.95 -0.07
CA GLY A 146 7.11 -28.56 0.91
C GLY A 146 6.39 -29.57 1.80
N ILE A 147 5.17 -29.25 2.26
CA ILE A 147 4.30 -30.16 3.02
C ILE A 147 3.99 -31.41 2.19
N TYR A 148 3.55 -31.21 0.95
CA TYR A 148 3.23 -32.33 0.05
C TYR A 148 4.43 -33.26 -0.16
N PHE A 149 5.62 -32.69 -0.40
CA PHE A 149 6.84 -33.46 -0.59
C PHE A 149 7.26 -34.19 0.68
N ALA A 150 7.20 -33.55 1.84
CA ALA A 150 7.55 -34.15 3.12
C ALA A 150 6.58 -35.26 3.54
N ALA A 151 5.29 -35.10 3.28
CA ALA A 151 4.26 -36.09 3.58
C ALA A 151 4.45 -37.43 2.85
N LYS A 152 5.14 -37.42 1.69
CA LYS A 152 5.51 -38.65 0.97
C LYS A 152 6.65 -39.43 1.62
N ASN A 153 7.43 -38.81 2.52
CA ASN A 153 8.52 -39.45 3.23
C ASN A 153 8.05 -39.87 4.62
N SER A 154 7.79 -41.16 4.82
CA SER A 154 7.10 -41.74 5.99
C SER A 154 7.97 -41.92 7.26
N GLY A 155 9.14 -41.29 7.34
CA GLY A 155 9.99 -41.33 8.54
C GLY A 155 9.50 -40.40 9.66
N LEU A 156 9.88 -40.67 10.92
CA LEU A 156 9.54 -39.81 12.08
C LEU A 156 9.96 -38.35 11.86
N LEU A 157 11.15 -38.14 11.30
CA LEU A 157 11.66 -36.81 10.94
C LEU A 157 10.80 -36.15 9.84
N GLY A 158 10.31 -36.93 8.88
CA GLY A 158 9.39 -36.47 7.83
C GLY A 158 8.03 -36.07 8.39
N LEU A 159 7.50 -36.81 9.35
CA LEU A 159 6.25 -36.47 10.05
C LEU A 159 6.41 -35.17 10.86
N ALA A 160 7.47 -35.04 11.65
CA ALA A 160 7.76 -33.83 12.42
C ALA A 160 7.93 -32.60 11.51
N PHE A 161 8.65 -32.75 10.39
CA PHE A 161 8.80 -31.71 9.38
C PHE A 161 7.44 -31.32 8.77
N THR A 162 6.63 -32.30 8.40
CA THR A 162 5.31 -32.08 7.79
C THR A 162 4.40 -31.31 8.76
N LEU A 163 4.35 -31.71 10.03
CA LEU A 163 3.54 -31.03 11.05
C LEU A 163 4.05 -29.61 11.31
N GLY A 164 5.37 -29.43 11.49
CA GLY A 164 5.97 -28.12 11.73
C GLY A 164 5.70 -27.15 10.58
N LEU A 165 5.93 -27.57 9.33
CA LEU A 165 5.68 -26.74 8.16
C LEU A 165 4.18 -26.46 7.98
N SER A 166 3.30 -27.41 8.28
CA SER A 166 1.85 -27.20 8.25
C SER A 166 1.39 -26.12 9.23
N VAL A 167 1.91 -26.14 10.46
CA VAL A 167 1.61 -25.10 11.46
C VAL A 167 2.12 -23.73 11.00
N ILE A 168 3.36 -23.66 10.52
CA ILE A 168 3.93 -22.41 9.97
C ILE A 168 3.04 -21.88 8.84
N THR A 169 2.67 -22.74 7.88
CA THR A 169 1.86 -22.36 6.72
C THR A 169 0.50 -21.80 7.13
N LEU A 170 -0.19 -22.44 8.08
CA LEU A 170 -1.47 -21.96 8.60
C LEU A 170 -1.33 -20.58 9.25
N LEU A 171 -0.27 -20.38 10.04
CA LEU A 171 0.02 -19.08 10.66
C LEU A 171 0.42 -18.02 9.62
N THR A 172 1.18 -18.39 8.59
CA THR A 172 1.52 -17.52 7.46
C THR A 172 0.24 -17.05 6.77
N ILE A 173 -0.65 -17.96 6.39
CA ILE A 173 -1.93 -17.65 5.74
C ILE A 173 -2.78 -16.73 6.63
N ALA A 174 -2.93 -17.07 7.93
CA ALA A 174 -3.68 -16.24 8.87
C ALA A 174 -3.09 -14.82 8.99
N SER A 175 -1.76 -14.70 9.01
CA SER A 175 -1.07 -13.41 9.08
C SER A 175 -1.23 -12.58 7.80
N VAL A 176 -1.15 -13.21 6.63
CA VAL A 176 -1.43 -12.57 5.33
C VAL A 176 -2.86 -12.06 5.28
N ILE A 177 -3.84 -12.90 5.62
CA ILE A 177 -5.26 -12.51 5.63
C ILE A 177 -5.47 -11.33 6.58
N ARG A 178 -4.92 -11.40 7.79
CA ARG A 178 -4.98 -10.29 8.76
C ARG A 178 -4.41 -9.00 8.18
N PHE A 179 -3.23 -9.06 7.56
CA PHE A 179 -2.59 -7.91 6.95
C PHE A 179 -3.42 -7.30 5.81
N ILE A 180 -3.97 -8.15 4.93
CA ILE A 180 -4.86 -7.71 3.84
C ILE A 180 -6.12 -7.04 4.41
N VAL A 181 -6.73 -7.63 5.44
CA VAL A 181 -7.93 -7.05 6.09
C VAL A 181 -7.62 -5.69 6.70
N VAL A 182 -6.50 -5.56 7.44
CA VAL A 182 -6.06 -4.28 8.01
C VAL A 182 -5.81 -3.25 6.90
N LEU A 183 -5.12 -3.61 5.82
CA LEU A 183 -4.93 -2.72 4.68
C LEU A 183 -6.27 -2.27 4.08
N GLN A 184 -7.18 -3.21 3.80
CA GLN A 184 -8.43 -2.92 3.10
C GLN A 184 -9.43 -2.15 3.95
N LYS A 185 -9.41 -2.31 5.28
CA LYS A 185 -10.36 -1.65 6.19
C LYS A 185 -9.82 -0.38 6.81
N SER A 186 -8.52 -0.32 7.13
CA SER A 186 -7.96 0.78 7.94
C SER A 186 -7.08 1.76 7.14
N PHE A 187 -6.56 1.36 5.97
CA PHE A 187 -5.62 2.18 5.21
C PHE A 187 -6.15 2.56 3.82
N CYS A 188 -6.54 1.58 3.01
CA CYS A 188 -6.95 1.79 1.63
C CYS A 188 -8.15 2.73 1.43
N PRO A 189 -9.16 2.75 2.32
CA PRO A 189 -10.30 3.69 2.22
C PRO A 189 -9.95 5.14 2.52
N TYR A 190 -8.77 5.40 3.11
CA TYR A 190 -8.33 6.71 3.58
C TYR A 190 -7.02 7.15 2.89
N CYS A 191 -6.48 6.37 1.96
CA CYS A 191 -5.17 6.62 1.38
C CYS A 191 -5.24 7.69 0.28
N PRO A 192 -4.40 8.75 0.32
CA PRO A 192 -4.39 9.78 -0.74
C PRO A 192 -3.68 9.32 -2.03
N ASN A 193 -3.11 8.12 -2.08
CA ASN A 193 -2.57 7.54 -3.33
C ASN A 193 -3.69 6.89 -4.14
N PHE A 194 -4.48 7.71 -4.84
CA PHE A 194 -5.63 7.27 -5.63
C PHE A 194 -5.24 6.44 -6.87
N SER A 195 -3.98 6.50 -7.30
CA SER A 195 -3.47 5.73 -8.43
C SER A 195 -3.29 4.24 -8.11
N CYS A 196 -3.19 3.88 -6.82
CA CYS A 196 -3.02 2.51 -6.36
C CYS A 196 -4.24 1.64 -6.68
N PRO A 197 -4.09 0.45 -7.28
CA PRO A 197 -5.19 -0.49 -7.54
C PRO A 197 -5.95 -0.96 -6.30
N LEU A 198 -5.32 -0.89 -5.12
CA LEU A 198 -5.94 -1.27 -3.85
C LEU A 198 -6.71 -0.13 -3.18
N ASN A 199 -6.62 1.10 -3.71
CA ASN A 199 -7.28 2.27 -3.12
C ASN A 199 -8.81 2.09 -3.14
N ARG A 200 -9.48 2.49 -2.05
CA ARG A 200 -10.95 2.36 -1.88
C ARG A 200 -11.65 3.69 -1.59
N VAL A 201 -10.95 4.81 -1.76
CA VAL A 201 -11.51 6.15 -1.56
C VAL A 201 -12.61 6.39 -2.61
N SER A 202 -13.74 6.97 -2.18
CA SER A 202 -14.85 7.27 -3.09
C SER A 202 -14.48 8.36 -4.10
N LYS A 203 -15.04 8.29 -5.32
CA LYS A 203 -14.82 9.29 -6.38
C LYS A 203 -15.14 10.73 -5.94
N LYS A 204 -16.13 10.91 -5.05
CA LYS A 204 -16.49 12.22 -4.48
C LYS A 204 -15.34 12.80 -3.65
N ILE A 205 -14.74 12.00 -2.76
CA ILE A 205 -13.60 12.42 -1.94
C ILE A 205 -12.37 12.68 -2.81
N ILE A 206 -12.14 11.84 -3.84
CA ILE A 206 -11.05 12.07 -4.82
C ILE A 206 -11.24 13.43 -5.51
N ALA A 207 -12.44 13.71 -6.02
CA ALA A 207 -12.76 14.99 -6.65
C ALA A 207 -12.50 16.18 -5.72
N GLU A 208 -13.02 16.13 -4.48
CA GLU A 208 -12.79 17.17 -3.47
C GLU A 208 -11.30 17.38 -3.16
N TYR A 209 -10.50 16.29 -3.11
CA TYR A 209 -9.05 16.38 -2.92
C TYR A 209 -8.34 17.00 -4.12
N LEU A 210 -8.71 16.61 -5.35
CA LEU A 210 -8.11 17.16 -6.58
C LEU A 210 -8.37 18.67 -6.71
N GLU A 211 -9.56 19.17 -6.34
CA GLU A 211 -9.83 20.62 -6.32
C GLU A 211 -8.86 21.41 -5.43
N LYS A 212 -8.36 20.79 -4.36
CA LYS A 212 -7.35 21.39 -3.46
C LYS A 212 -5.90 21.16 -3.91
N ASN A 213 -5.66 20.40 -4.98
CA ASN A 213 -4.33 20.05 -5.47
C ASN A 213 -4.23 20.27 -7.00
N PRO A 214 -4.07 21.52 -7.47
CA PRO A 214 -4.16 21.87 -8.89
C PRO A 214 -3.23 21.07 -9.80
N LYS A 215 -1.96 20.89 -9.41
CA LYS A 215 -0.99 20.08 -10.19
C LYS A 215 -1.42 18.62 -10.36
N MET A 216 -2.07 18.05 -9.34
CA MET A 216 -2.57 16.68 -9.40
C MET A 216 -3.84 16.60 -10.24
N LYS A 217 -4.75 17.55 -10.04
CA LYS A 217 -5.97 17.68 -10.86
C LYS A 217 -5.65 17.75 -12.35
N GLU A 218 -4.77 18.64 -12.76
CA GLU A 218 -4.38 18.80 -14.16
C GLU A 218 -3.82 17.49 -14.76
N ALA A 219 -2.96 16.78 -14.01
CA ALA A 219 -2.39 15.52 -14.45
C ALA A 219 -3.44 14.40 -14.62
N TRP A 220 -4.47 14.40 -13.79
CA TRP A 220 -5.59 13.45 -13.85
C TRP A 220 -6.56 13.78 -14.98
N GLU A 221 -6.90 15.07 -15.17
CA GLU A 221 -7.75 15.55 -16.28
C GLU A 221 -7.11 15.26 -17.64
N LYS A 222 -5.79 15.46 -17.79
CA LYS A 222 -5.02 15.08 -18.98
C LYS A 222 -5.09 13.59 -19.33
N LYS A 223 -5.43 12.74 -18.35
CA LYS A 223 -5.62 11.29 -18.52
C LYS A 223 -7.09 10.89 -18.60
N GLY A 224 -8.00 11.85 -18.76
CA GLY A 224 -9.42 11.63 -18.98
C GLY A 224 -10.24 11.45 -17.70
N PHE A 225 -9.71 11.82 -16.53
CA PHE A 225 -10.52 11.83 -15.31
C PHE A 225 -11.54 12.98 -15.35
N VAL A 226 -12.82 12.65 -15.29
CA VAL A 226 -13.91 13.63 -15.25
C VAL A 226 -14.33 13.87 -13.80
N ILE A 227 -14.14 15.10 -13.32
CA ILE A 227 -14.63 15.52 -12.01
C ILE A 227 -16.15 15.72 -12.10
N ILE A 228 -16.90 14.78 -11.53
CA ILE A 228 -18.35 14.95 -11.36
C ILE A 228 -18.56 15.88 -10.17
N LYS A 229 -18.87 17.16 -10.44
CA LYS A 229 -19.24 18.10 -9.38
C LYS A 229 -20.52 17.60 -8.71
N PRO A 230 -20.60 17.52 -7.38
CA PRO A 230 -21.85 17.21 -6.71
C PRO A 230 -22.89 18.27 -7.08
N THR A 231 -24.01 17.85 -7.64
CA THR A 231 -25.20 18.69 -7.84
C THR A 231 -25.53 19.31 -6.48
N LYS A 232 -25.62 20.65 -6.42
CA LYS A 232 -25.98 21.36 -5.19
C LYS A 232 -27.22 20.70 -4.59
N THR A 233 -27.10 20.19 -3.37
CA THR A 233 -28.26 19.75 -2.59
C THR A 233 -29.25 20.92 -2.56
N PRO A 234 -30.55 20.73 -2.89
CA PRO A 234 -31.51 21.81 -2.83
C PRO A 234 -31.47 22.39 -1.42
N GLN A 235 -31.15 23.68 -1.30
CA GLN A 235 -31.32 24.40 -0.05
C GLN A 235 -32.80 24.25 0.34
N LYS A 236 -33.05 23.56 1.45
CA LYS A 236 -34.35 23.51 2.08
C LYS A 236 -34.70 24.97 2.38
N ARG A 237 -35.69 25.53 1.67
CA ARG A 237 -36.27 26.82 2.05
C ARG A 237 -36.82 26.63 3.45
N GLU A 238 -36.15 27.18 4.45
CA GLU A 238 -36.77 27.43 5.74
C GLU A 238 -37.87 28.46 5.46
N GLY A 239 -39.10 27.95 5.41
CA GLY A 239 -40.30 28.72 5.24
C GLY A 239 -40.53 29.52 6.51
N ASN A 240 -40.73 30.81 6.27
CA ASN A 240 -41.27 31.80 7.18
C ASN A 240 -42.49 31.23 7.94
N SER A 241 -42.43 31.24 9.27
CA SER A 241 -43.61 31.07 10.14
C SER A 241 -43.84 32.38 10.87
N ASP A 242 -44.47 33.32 10.16
CA ASP A 242 -45.22 34.42 10.76
C ASP A 242 -46.70 34.04 10.65
N GLU A 243 -47.28 33.53 11.75
CA GLU A 243 -48.70 33.66 12.15
C GLU A 243 -48.90 33.06 13.55
#